data_AF-A0A1G2TXU5-F1
#
_entry.id   AF-A0A1G2TXU5-F1
#
_cell.length_a   1.000
_cell.length_b   1.000
_cell.length_c   1.000
_cell.angle_alpha   90.00
_cell.angle_beta   90.00
_cell.angle_gamma   90.00
#
_symmetry.space_group_name_H-M   'P 1'
#
loop_
_entity.id
_entity.type
_entity.pdbx_description
1 polymer ?
#
loop_
_entity_poly.entity_id
_entity_poly.type
_entity_poly.pdbx_seq_one_letter_code
_entity_poly.pdbx_strand_id
1 'polypeptide(L)'
;MKNPSVREDLLHHLTKSPTIEMACTMAGIDRKTYYNWVKKNKEFAKKAEEAIQQGRMYISDVSESVIFSLISEKDLNAARFYLTHNNPRYSNKLELSGKVDVRDKELTKEQVKIIKKLEKISPLKINEKE
;
A
#
# COMPACT_ATOMS: atom_id res chain seq x y z
N MET A 1 -6.81 -40.43 1.86
CA MET A 1 -6.43 -39.02 1.60
C MET A 1 -7.03 -38.21 2.75
N LYS A 2 -6.23 -37.49 3.53
CA LYS A 2 -6.78 -36.64 4.61
C LYS A 2 -7.52 -35.50 3.92
N ASN A 3 -8.84 -35.39 4.13
CA ASN A 3 -9.54 -34.19 3.73
C ASN A 3 -8.89 -33.01 4.46
N PRO A 4 -8.42 -31.98 3.76
CA PRO A 4 -7.94 -30.76 4.39
C PRO A 4 -9.01 -30.20 5.34
N SER A 5 -8.56 -29.57 6.43
CA SER A 5 -9.48 -28.89 7.31
C SER A 5 -10.15 -27.75 6.53
N VAL A 6 -11.45 -27.49 6.77
CA VAL A 6 -12.17 -26.34 6.18
C VAL A 6 -11.39 -25.02 6.33
N ARG A 7 -10.60 -24.87 7.40
CA ARG A 7 -9.71 -23.72 7.60
C ARG A 7 -8.56 -23.69 6.60
N GLU A 8 -7.94 -24.84 6.32
CA GLU A 8 -6.84 -24.96 5.35
C GLU A 8 -7.34 -24.73 3.93
N ASP A 9 -8.53 -25.25 3.60
CA ASP A 9 -9.19 -25.01 2.31
C ASP A 9 -9.49 -23.52 2.09
N LEU A 10 -10.04 -22.85 3.11
CA LEU A 10 -10.25 -21.41 3.06
C LEU A 10 -8.94 -20.66 2.81
N LEU A 11 -7.88 -20.99 3.55
CA LEU A 11 -6.58 -20.35 3.39
C LEU A 11 -6.03 -20.57 1.98
N HIS A 12 -6.16 -21.79 1.44
CA HIS A 12 -5.78 -22.09 0.06
C HIS A 12 -6.55 -21.20 -0.94
N HIS A 13 -7.87 -21.08 -0.81
CA HIS A 13 -8.66 -20.21 -1.67
C HIS A 13 -8.25 -18.73 -1.57
N LEU A 14 -7.91 -18.25 -0.38
CA LEU A 14 -7.44 -16.87 -0.19
C LEU A 14 -6.13 -16.59 -0.95
N THR A 15 -5.26 -17.59 -1.15
CA THR A 15 -4.03 -17.44 -1.97
C THR A 15 -4.29 -17.24 -3.47
N LYS A 16 -5.52 -17.50 -3.93
CA LYS A 16 -5.91 -17.36 -5.35
C LYS A 16 -6.96 -16.28 -5.56
N SER A 17 -7.87 -16.11 -4.60
CA SER A 17 -8.88 -15.06 -4.58
C SER A 17 -8.79 -14.30 -3.26
N PRO A 18 -8.19 -13.10 -3.22
CA PRO A 18 -8.00 -12.32 -1.99
C PRO A 18 -9.31 -11.69 -1.47
N THR A 19 -10.47 -12.17 -1.93
CA THR A 19 -11.79 -11.72 -1.48
C THR A 19 -12.35 -12.71 -0.48
N ILE A 20 -12.64 -12.23 0.74
CA ILE A 20 -13.13 -13.07 1.83
C ILE A 20 -14.44 -13.76 1.45
N GLU A 21 -15.35 -13.04 0.78
CA GLU A 21 -16.65 -13.55 0.37
C GLU A 21 -16.53 -14.77 -0.56
N MET A 22 -15.72 -14.64 -1.61
CA MET A 22 -15.49 -15.73 -2.57
C MET A 22 -14.80 -16.91 -1.89
N ALA A 23 -13.75 -16.67 -1.11
CA ALA A 23 -13.04 -17.74 -0.43
C ALA A 23 -13.95 -18.49 0.57
N CYS A 24 -14.79 -17.77 1.32
CA CYS A 24 -15.79 -18.36 2.22
C CYS A 24 -16.81 -19.22 1.45
N THR A 25 -17.29 -18.71 0.31
CA THR A 25 -18.23 -19.43 -0.57
C THR A 25 -17.61 -20.72 -1.10
N MET A 26 -16.36 -20.67 -1.57
CA MET A 26 -15.62 -21.83 -2.06
C MET A 26 -15.32 -22.86 -0.96
N ALA A 27 -15.02 -22.40 0.25
CA ALA A 27 -14.79 -23.25 1.42
C ALA A 27 -16.10 -23.73 2.09
N GLY A 28 -17.27 -23.30 1.61
CA GLY A 28 -18.57 -23.69 2.16
C GLY A 28 -18.87 -23.15 3.55
N ILE A 29 -18.37 -21.97 3.91
CA ILE A 29 -18.63 -21.32 5.21
C ILE A 29 -19.24 -19.93 5.06
N ASP A 30 -19.94 -19.49 6.09
CA ASP A 30 -20.39 -18.10 6.19
C ASP A 30 -19.24 -17.16 6.59
N ARG A 31 -19.25 -15.92 6.08
CA ARG A 31 -18.24 -14.90 6.38
C ARG A 31 -18.13 -14.56 7.87
N LYS A 32 -19.22 -14.67 8.64
CA LYS A 32 -19.21 -14.55 10.11
C LYS A 32 -18.34 -15.61 10.75
N THR A 33 -18.32 -16.83 10.22
CA THR A 33 -17.48 -17.93 10.71
C THR A 33 -16.00 -17.60 10.54
N TYR A 34 -15.62 -17.05 9.38
CA TYR A 34 -14.26 -16.54 9.15
C TYR A 34 -13.85 -15.50 10.21
N TYR A 35 -14.66 -14.44 10.39
CA TYR A 35 -14.32 -13.39 11.36
C TYR A 35 -14.30 -13.90 12.80
N ASN A 36 -15.15 -14.86 13.16
CA ASN A 36 -15.09 -15.53 14.45
C ASN A 36 -13.76 -16.27 14.65
N TRP A 37 -13.24 -16.95 13.63
CA TRP A 37 -11.94 -17.61 13.71
C TRP A 37 -10.80 -16.61 13.83
N VAL A 38 -10.81 -15.53 13.04
CA VAL A 38 -9.83 -14.44 13.13
C VAL A 38 -9.81 -13.83 14.55
N LYS A 39 -10.99 -13.59 15.14
CA LYS A 39 -11.09 -13.04 16.50
C LYS A 39 -10.59 -14.01 17.58
N LYS A 40 -10.86 -15.30 17.44
CA LYS A 40 -10.56 -16.32 18.46
C LYS A 40 -9.15 -16.92 18.35
N ASN A 41 -8.53 -16.85 17.17
CA ASN A 41 -7.25 -17.50 16.89
C ASN A 41 -6.31 -16.53 16.13
N LYS A 42 -5.32 -15.99 16.85
CA LYS A 42 -4.32 -15.06 16.30
C LYS A 42 -3.42 -15.72 15.25
N GLU A 43 -3.10 -17.00 15.39
CA GLU A 43 -2.28 -17.71 14.40
C GLU A 43 -3.04 -17.87 13.07
N PHE A 44 -4.33 -18.20 13.13
CA PHE A 44 -5.19 -18.25 11.96
C PHE A 44 -5.33 -16.88 11.30
N ALA A 45 -5.49 -15.81 12.09
CA ALA A 45 -5.56 -14.45 11.58
C ALA A 45 -4.30 -14.09 10.77
N LYS A 46 -3.11 -14.40 11.29
CA LYS A 46 -1.84 -14.17 10.59
C LYS A 46 -1.77 -14.96 9.28
N LYS A 47 -2.08 -16.26 9.31
CA LYS A 47 -2.09 -17.09 8.09
C LYS A 47 -3.09 -16.59 7.05
N ALA A 48 -4.25 -16.10 7.48
CA ALA A 48 -5.25 -15.54 6.57
C ALA A 48 -4.76 -14.24 5.93
N GLU A 49 -4.09 -13.36 6.68
CA GLU A 49 -3.50 -12.15 6.15
C GLU A 49 -2.38 -12.44 5.14
N GLU A 50 -1.49 -13.38 5.47
CA GLU A 50 -0.44 -13.86 4.56
C GLU A 50 -1.04 -14.45 3.28
N ALA A 51 -2.09 -15.27 3.39
CA ALA A 51 -2.78 -15.85 2.25
C ALA A 51 -3.46 -14.78 1.37
N ILE A 52 -4.11 -13.79 1.99
CA ILE A 52 -4.70 -12.65 1.26
C ILE A 52 -3.61 -11.87 0.51
N GLN A 53 -2.45 -11.62 1.14
CA GLN A 53 -1.35 -10.94 0.49
C GLN A 53 -0.84 -11.73 -0.72
N GLN A 54 -0.67 -13.05 -0.58
CA GLN A 54 -0.32 -13.93 -1.71
C GLN A 54 -1.38 -13.89 -2.82
N GLY A 55 -2.67 -13.90 -2.46
CA GLY A 55 -3.76 -13.76 -3.42
C GLY A 55 -3.74 -12.43 -4.16
N ARG A 56 -3.36 -11.34 -3.50
CA ARG A 56 -3.19 -10.02 -4.14
C ARG A 56 -2.05 -10.02 -5.16
N MET A 57 -0.93 -10.67 -4.84
CA MET A 57 0.17 -10.82 -5.80
C MET A 57 -0.25 -11.67 -6.99
N TYR A 58 -0.88 -12.82 -6.74
CA TYR A 58 -1.36 -13.71 -7.81
C TYR A 58 -2.34 -13.01 -8.76
N ILE A 59 -3.34 -12.30 -8.23
CA ILE A 59 -4.30 -11.59 -9.09
C ILE A 59 -3.65 -10.40 -9.82
N SER A 60 -2.59 -9.80 -9.26
CA SER A 60 -1.81 -8.77 -9.95
C SER A 60 -1.17 -9.34 -11.21
N ASP A 61 -0.47 -10.47 -11.10
CA ASP A 61 0.18 -11.14 -12.24
C ASP A 61 -0.84 -11.54 -13.33
N VAL A 62 -2.00 -12.06 -12.90
CA VAL A 62 -3.11 -12.38 -13.82
C VAL A 62 -3.65 -11.11 -14.49
N SER A 63 -3.80 -10.02 -13.74
CA SER A 63 -4.29 -8.75 -14.28
C SER A 63 -3.31 -8.13 -15.28
N GLU A 64 -2.00 -8.26 -15.06
CA GLU A 64 -0.98 -7.84 -16.02
C GLU A 64 -1.14 -8.58 -17.35
N SER A 65 -1.39 -9.89 -17.31
CA SER A 65 -1.65 -10.69 -18.51
C SER A 65 -2.89 -10.21 -19.26
N VAL A 66 -3.96 -9.84 -18.55
CA VAL A 66 -5.17 -9.25 -19.14
C VAL A 66 -4.87 -7.92 -19.82
N ILE A 67 -4.09 -7.04 -19.18
CA ILE A 67 -3.67 -5.76 -19.77
C ILE A 67 -2.90 -6.00 -21.07
N PHE A 68 -1.98 -6.96 -21.12
CA PHE A 68 -1.25 -7.30 -22.34
C PHE A 68 -2.14 -7.87 -23.46
N SER A 69 -3.16 -8.65 -23.11
CA SER A 69 -4.17 -9.13 -24.07
C SER A 69 -4.92 -7.95 -24.70
N LEU A 70 -5.41 -7.02 -23.89
CA LEU A 70 -6.13 -5.83 -24.37
C LEU A 70 -5.25 -4.93 -25.26
N ILE A 71 -3.97 -4.78 -24.90
CA ILE A 71 -3.01 -4.05 -25.76
C ILE A 71 -2.84 -4.74 -27.11
N SER A 72 -2.77 -6.08 -27.12
CA SER A 72 -2.67 -6.88 -28.35
C SER A 72 -3.91 -6.73 -29.23
N GLU A 73 -5.08 -6.53 -28.62
CA GLU A 73 -6.36 -6.20 -29.27
C GLU A 73 -6.48 -4.73 -29.69
N LYS A 74 -5.40 -3.94 -29.55
CA LYS A 74 -5.31 -2.52 -29.93
C LYS A 74 -6.17 -1.59 -29.06
N ASP A 75 -6.46 -1.97 -27.81
CA ASP A 75 -7.08 -1.06 -26.85
C ASP A 75 -6.09 0.06 -26.46
N LEU A 76 -6.38 1.28 -26.92
CA LEU A 76 -5.57 2.47 -26.66
C LEU A 76 -5.59 2.90 -25.19
N ASN A 77 -6.67 2.65 -24.46
CA ASN A 77 -6.78 2.97 -23.04
C ASN A 77 -5.89 2.04 -22.22
N ALA A 78 -5.88 0.74 -22.53
CA ALA A 78 -4.99 -0.24 -21.89
C ALA A 78 -3.52 0.09 -22.18
N ALA A 79 -3.18 0.42 -23.43
CA ALA A 79 -1.82 0.83 -23.81
C ALA A 79 -1.39 2.12 -23.09
N ARG A 80 -2.27 3.13 -23.04
CA ARG A 80 -2.02 4.38 -22.30
C ARG A 80 -1.80 4.08 -20.82
N PHE A 81 -2.70 3.32 -20.19
CA PHE A 81 -2.60 2.95 -18.78
C PHE A 81 -1.28 2.25 -18.48
N TYR A 82 -0.89 1.27 -19.29
CA TYR A 82 0.37 0.56 -19.09
C TYR A 82 1.58 1.50 -19.21
N LEU A 83 1.64 2.33 -20.26
CA LEU A 83 2.77 3.23 -20.49
C LEU A 83 2.91 4.30 -19.40
N THR A 84 1.81 4.88 -18.93
CA THR A 84 1.86 5.94 -17.91
C THR A 84 2.35 5.44 -16.55
N HIS A 85 2.16 4.16 -16.24
CA HIS A 85 2.56 3.56 -14.96
C HIS A 85 3.91 2.82 -15.02
N ASN A 86 4.30 2.29 -16.18
CA ASN A 86 5.50 1.45 -16.32
C ASN A 86 6.65 2.12 -17.07
N ASN A 87 6.44 3.30 -17.66
CA ASN A 87 7.48 4.02 -18.38
C ASN A 87 7.53 5.51 -17.98
N PRO A 88 8.62 5.96 -17.31
CA PRO A 88 8.78 7.35 -16.89
C PRO A 88 8.68 8.40 -18.02
N ARG A 89 8.92 8.00 -19.28
CA ARG A 89 8.77 8.90 -20.44
C ARG A 89 7.32 9.33 -20.65
N TYR A 90 6.36 8.48 -20.27
CA TYR A 90 4.92 8.68 -20.46
C TYR A 90 4.20 8.92 -19.13
N SER A 91 4.92 9.04 -18.02
CA SER A 91 4.31 9.32 -16.73
C SER A 91 3.63 10.69 -16.71
N ASN A 92 2.61 10.83 -15.86
CA ASN A 92 1.95 12.11 -15.65
C ASN A 92 2.96 13.07 -14.98
N LYS A 93 3.40 14.08 -15.71
CA LYS A 93 4.23 15.15 -15.16
C LYS A 93 3.34 16.20 -14.55
N LEU A 94 3.48 16.42 -13.24
CA LEU A 94 2.89 17.56 -12.57
C LEU A 94 3.81 18.77 -12.81
N GLU A 95 3.36 19.74 -13.60
CA GLU A 95 4.07 21.02 -13.68
C GLU A 95 3.69 21.89 -12.48
N LEU A 96 4.64 22.07 -11.57
CA LEU A 96 4.51 23.01 -10.45
C LEU A 96 4.95 24.40 -10.93
N SER A 97 3.99 25.25 -11.28
CA SER A 97 4.24 26.68 -11.46
C SER A 97 4.04 27.39 -10.13
N GLY A 98 5.13 27.85 -9.53
CA GLY A 98 5.10 28.61 -8.29
C GLY A 98 6.40 29.39 -8.11
N LYS A 99 6.30 30.64 -7.66
CA LYS A 99 7.46 31.31 -7.08
C LYS A 99 7.70 30.65 -5.73
N VAL A 100 8.76 29.84 -5.65
CA VAL A 100 9.31 29.49 -4.34
C VAL A 100 9.87 30.81 -3.80
N ASP A 101 9.10 31.48 -2.93
CA ASP A 101 9.61 32.60 -2.13
C ASP A 101 10.64 31.98 -1.15
N VAL A 102 11.84 31.67 -1.66
CA VAL A 102 13.06 31.58 -0.84
C VAL A 102 13.46 33.00 -0.48
N ARG A 103 12.53 33.75 0.13
CA ARG A 103 12.92 34.97 0.80
C ARG A 103 13.54 34.49 2.08
N ASP A 104 14.77 34.93 2.34
CA ASP A 104 15.32 35.09 3.67
C ASP A 104 14.35 36.01 4.46
N LYS A 105 13.18 35.48 4.81
CA LYS A 105 12.24 36.17 5.67
C LYS A 105 12.93 36.15 7.02
N GLU A 106 13.35 37.33 7.46
CA GLU A 106 13.72 37.55 8.85
C GLU A 106 12.70 36.85 9.74
N LEU A 107 13.21 36.11 10.72
CA LEU A 107 12.38 35.35 11.64
C LEU A 107 11.27 36.26 12.19
N THR A 108 10.04 35.77 12.15
CA THR A 108 8.92 36.51 12.75
C THR A 108 9.18 36.69 14.24
N LYS A 109 8.61 37.76 14.82
CA LYS A 109 8.79 38.08 16.25
C LYS A 109 8.44 36.91 17.18
N GLU A 110 7.51 36.04 16.76
CA GLU A 110 7.14 34.83 17.49
C GLU A 110 8.20 33.73 17.39
N GLN A 111 8.75 33.48 16.21
CA GLN A 111 9.85 32.54 16.01
C GLN A 111 11.10 32.96 16.80
N VAL A 112 11.42 34.26 16.84
CA VAL A 112 12.51 34.78 17.67
C VAL A 112 12.27 34.54 19.15
N LYS A 113 11.03 34.69 19.65
CA LYS A 113 10.70 34.39 21.05
C LYS A 113 10.87 32.92 21.38
N ILE A 114 10.50 32.02 20.45
CA ILE A 114 10.65 30.58 20.61
C ILE A 114 12.13 30.21 20.70
N ILE A 115 12.97 30.74 19.81
CA ILE A 115 14.42 30.52 19.82
C ILE A 115 15.04 31.03 21.13
N LYS A 116 14.71 32.24 21.57
CA LYS A 116 15.18 32.78 22.87
C LYS A 116 14.75 31.94 24.08
N LYS A 117 13.58 31.30 24.00
CA LYS A 117 13.10 30.39 25.06
C LYS A 117 13.86 29.07 25.02
N LEU A 118 14.15 28.55 23.82
CA LEU A 118 14.93 27.32 23.63
C LEU A 118 16.38 27.50 24.11
N GLU A 119 17.03 28.62 23.80
CA GLU A 119 18.39 28.94 24.28
C GLU A 119 18.49 28.94 25.81
N LYS A 120 17.43 29.37 26.52
CA LYS A 120 17.38 29.36 27.99
C LYS A 120 17.17 27.96 28.58
N ILE A 121 16.48 27.08 27.85
CA ILE A 121 16.17 25.72 28.31
C ILE A 121 17.34 24.77 28.03
N SER A 122 18.07 25.00 26.94
CA SER A 122 19.27 24.25 26.58
C SER A 122 20.26 25.17 25.89
N PRO A 123 21.28 25.70 26.59
CA PRO A 123 22.34 26.46 25.95
C PRO A 123 23.19 25.49 25.14
N LEU A 124 22.85 25.34 23.86
CA LEU A 124 23.68 24.61 22.91
C LEU A 124 25.00 25.37 22.75
N LYS A 125 26.08 24.82 23.31
CA LYS A 125 27.44 25.24 22.93
C LYS A 125 27.68 24.79 21.50
N ILE A 126 27.39 25.67 20.55
CA ILE A 126 27.84 25.51 19.17
C ILE A 126 29.36 25.71 19.23
N ASN A 127 30.12 24.61 19.15
CA ASN A 127 31.56 24.69 18.92
C ASN A 127 31.76 25.26 17.52
N GLU A 128 32.13 26.54 17.44
CA GLU A 128 32.74 27.10 16.25
C GLU A 128 34.09 26.38 16.06
N LYS A 129 34.18 25.54 15.03
CA LYS A 129 35.46 24.99 14.59
C LYS A 129 36.20 26.10 13.83
N GLU A 130 37.41 26.39 14.30
CA GLU A 130 38.48 27.08 13.56
C GLU A 130 38.78 26.41 12.22
#